data_AF-A0A6A0A2S4-F1
#
_entry.id   AF-A0A6A0A2S4-F1
#
_cell.length_a   1.000
_cell.length_b   1.000
_cell.length_c   1.000
_cell.angle_alpha   90.00
_cell.angle_beta   90.00
_cell.angle_gamma   90.00
#
_symmetry.space_group_name_H-M   'P 1'
#
loop_
_entity.id
_entity.type
_entity.pdbx_description
1 polymer ?
#
loop_
_entity_poly.entity_id
_entity_poly.type
_entity_poly.pdbx_seq_one_letter_code
_entity_poly.pdbx_strand_id
1 'polypeptide(L)'
;MDAGRYPVVIFSHGNTYSSICTELASQGCVVLAIEHADGTASTARLARRYPSSPSAPTDPAAKSAEPGAGKAGAQAAGGQELPTGIRGAWRYYAGLGSWQASVTTAKTEWRAQEVDTAIRLLQDLNAGVARPGLRLSGIRTRPPGPQLLASFLKGQLDLSQLLLVGHSWGGATVALAASRLPEVAAAVALDPWWWVAWVPSGRGEGGAT
;
A
#
# COMPACT_ATOMS: atom_id res chain seq x y z
N MET A 1 -34.19 -2.35 -14.56
CA MET A 1 -32.76 -2.15 -14.25
C MET A 1 -32.58 -2.69 -12.85
N ASP A 2 -31.90 -3.82 -12.69
CA ASP A 2 -31.54 -4.32 -11.36
C ASP A 2 -30.87 -3.18 -10.61
N ALA A 3 -31.28 -2.92 -9.37
CA ALA A 3 -30.74 -1.80 -8.58
C ALA A 3 -29.20 -1.95 -8.54
N GLY A 4 -28.52 -1.14 -9.36
CA GLY A 4 -27.19 -1.46 -9.86
C GLY A 4 -26.15 -1.43 -8.76
N ARG A 5 -25.47 -2.57 -8.54
CA ARG A 5 -24.29 -2.60 -7.69
C ARG A 5 -23.16 -1.82 -8.35
N TYR A 6 -22.38 -1.10 -7.57
CA TYR A 6 -21.28 -0.27 -8.06
C TYR A 6 -20.03 -1.13 -8.33
N PRO A 7 -19.40 -1.01 -9.51
CA PRO A 7 -18.06 -1.54 -9.76
C PRO A 7 -17.06 -0.96 -8.75
N VAL A 8 -16.01 -1.72 -8.45
CA VAL A 8 -15.03 -1.34 -7.42
C VAL A 8 -13.66 -1.16 -8.02
N VAL A 9 -13.03 -0.03 -7.70
CA VAL A 9 -11.64 0.26 -8.06
C VAL A 9 -10.79 0.39 -6.81
N ILE A 10 -9.68 -0.32 -6.74
CA ILE A 10 -8.63 -0.09 -5.75
C ILE A 10 -7.45 0.62 -6.42
N PHE A 11 -7.06 1.78 -5.90
CA PHE A 11 -5.96 2.56 -6.43
C PHE A 11 -4.72 2.50 -5.54
N SER A 12 -3.56 2.19 -6.13
CA SER A 12 -2.25 2.13 -5.47
C SER A 12 -1.32 3.16 -6.11
N HIS A 13 -0.95 4.28 -5.50
CA HIS A 13 -1.07 4.82 -4.14
C HIS A 13 -1.97 6.07 -4.18
N GLY A 14 -2.68 6.42 -3.11
CA GLY A 14 -3.92 7.21 -3.23
C GLY A 14 -3.82 8.74 -3.17
N ASN A 15 -2.88 9.29 -2.42
CA ASN A 15 -3.00 10.69 -1.96
C ASN A 15 -2.73 11.76 -3.04
N THR A 16 -2.15 11.38 -4.18
CA THR A 16 -1.80 12.30 -5.29
C THR A 16 -2.61 12.09 -6.57
N TYR A 17 -3.61 11.19 -6.56
CA TYR A 17 -4.37 10.81 -7.77
C TYR A 17 -5.86 11.12 -7.66
N SER A 18 -6.21 12.17 -6.90
CA SER A 18 -7.60 12.57 -6.68
C SER A 18 -8.34 12.85 -7.99
N SER A 19 -7.71 13.44 -9.00
CA SER A 19 -8.33 13.67 -10.31
C SER A 19 -8.82 12.38 -10.97
N ILE A 20 -7.96 11.35 -11.03
CA ILE A 20 -8.30 10.03 -11.59
C ILE A 20 -9.36 9.34 -10.72
N CYS A 21 -9.19 9.38 -9.39
CA CYS A 21 -10.14 8.76 -8.48
C CYS A 21 -11.53 9.42 -8.55
N THR A 22 -11.59 10.74 -8.65
CA THR A 22 -12.84 11.50 -8.79
C THR A 22 -13.50 11.24 -10.13
N GLU A 23 -12.73 11.13 -11.22
CA GLU A 23 -13.29 10.77 -12.52
C GLU A 23 -13.88 9.36 -12.50
N LEU A 24 -13.16 8.36 -11.98
CA LEU A 24 -13.71 7.00 -11.85
C LEU A 24 -14.96 6.96 -10.98
N ALA A 25 -14.99 7.74 -9.89
CA ALA A 25 -16.17 7.86 -9.03
C ALA A 25 -17.35 8.55 -9.73
N SER A 26 -17.11 9.55 -10.60
CA SER A 26 -18.16 10.23 -11.38
C SER A 26 -18.83 9.29 -12.39
N GLN A 27 -18.09 8.29 -12.86
CA GLN A 27 -18.59 7.21 -13.73
C GLN A 27 -19.32 6.09 -12.95
N GLY A 28 -19.58 6.27 -11.65
CA GLY A 28 -20.35 5.33 -10.84
C GLY A 28 -19.53 4.20 -10.21
N CYS A 29 -18.20 4.35 -10.10
CA CYS A 29 -17.38 3.39 -9.34
C CYS A 29 -17.29 3.77 -7.86
N VAL A 30 -17.15 2.77 -7.00
CA VAL A 30 -16.61 2.96 -5.64
C VAL A 30 -15.09 2.85 -5.73
N VAL A 31 -14.39 3.93 -5.35
CA VAL A 31 -12.91 3.97 -5.40
C VAL A 31 -12.33 3.93 -3.99
N LEU A 32 -11.47 2.94 -3.74
CA LEU A 32 -10.66 2.82 -2.52
C LEU A 32 -9.20 3.10 -2.88
N ALA A 33 -8.71 4.28 -2.50
CA ALA A 33 -7.32 4.68 -2.73
C ALA A 33 -6.46 4.36 -1.50
N ILE A 34 -5.43 3.51 -1.66
CA ILE A 34 -4.59 3.03 -0.56
C ILE A 34 -3.41 3.96 -0.35
N GLU A 35 -3.21 4.40 0.89
CA GLU A 35 -1.94 4.99 1.33
C GLU A 35 -1.10 3.90 2.01
N HIS A 36 -0.01 3.50 1.37
CA HIS A 36 0.84 2.40 1.83
C HIS A 36 1.71 2.81 3.02
N ALA A 37 1.86 1.92 4.00
CA ALA A 37 2.63 2.17 5.21
C ALA A 37 4.01 1.50 5.20
N ASP A 38 4.51 1.09 4.04
CA ASP A 38 5.82 0.46 3.82
C ASP A 38 7.02 1.45 3.89
N GLY A 39 6.75 2.72 4.19
CA GLY A 39 7.73 3.81 4.27
C GLY A 39 8.04 4.48 2.93
N THR A 40 7.36 4.08 1.85
CA THR A 40 7.53 4.69 0.51
C THR A 40 6.59 5.87 0.27
N ALA A 41 5.46 5.95 0.99
CA ALA A 41 4.56 7.10 0.95
C ALA A 41 5.20 8.33 1.63
N SER A 42 4.89 9.53 1.14
CA SER A 42 5.29 10.81 1.77
C SER A 42 4.87 10.86 3.24
N THR A 43 3.62 10.46 3.51
CA THR A 43 3.05 10.31 4.85
C THR A 43 1.97 9.24 4.85
N ALA A 44 1.98 8.34 5.82
CA ALA A 44 0.90 7.37 6.05
C ALA A 44 0.44 7.42 7.50
N ARG A 45 -0.89 7.42 7.72
CA ARG A 45 -1.45 7.38 9.08
C ARG A 45 -1.56 5.93 9.56
N LEU A 46 -0.81 5.57 10.59
CA LEU A 46 -0.82 4.21 11.13
C LEU A 46 -2.00 3.99 12.08
N ALA A 47 -2.51 2.76 12.07
CA ALA A 47 -3.35 2.26 13.14
C ALA A 47 -2.55 2.24 14.45
N ARG A 48 -3.25 2.37 15.59
CA ARG A 48 -2.62 2.37 16.94
C ARG A 48 -1.81 1.12 17.27
N ARG A 49 -1.98 0.03 16.52
CA ARG A 49 -1.26 -1.25 16.63
C ARG A 49 -0.76 -1.70 15.25
N TYR A 50 -0.20 -0.78 14.46
CA TYR A 50 0.43 -1.17 13.20
C TYR A 50 1.78 -1.83 13.51
N PRO A 51 2.08 -3.01 12.92
CA PRO A 51 3.39 -3.62 13.08
C PRO A 51 4.51 -2.65 12.66
N SER A 52 5.64 -2.72 13.36
CA SER A 52 6.88 -2.17 12.83
C SER A 52 7.11 -2.75 11.44
N SER A 53 7.43 -1.92 10.45
CA SER A 53 7.83 -2.37 9.10
C SER A 53 8.86 -3.50 9.22
N PRO A 54 8.99 -4.42 8.24
CA PRO A 54 10.19 -5.26 8.18
C PRO A 54 11.41 -4.34 8.36
N SER A 55 12.21 -4.62 9.39
CA SER A 55 13.46 -3.91 9.62
C SER A 55 14.26 -3.95 8.34
N ALA A 56 14.84 -2.82 7.92
CA ALA A 56 15.83 -2.84 6.86
C ALA A 56 16.82 -3.97 7.20
N PRO A 57 17.11 -4.92 6.28
CA PRO A 57 18.11 -5.94 6.55
C PRO A 57 19.41 -5.21 6.91
N THR A 58 19.91 -5.45 8.12
CA THR A 58 21.21 -4.94 8.54
C THR A 58 22.25 -5.60 7.64
N ASP A 59 22.90 -4.82 6.79
CA ASP A 59 23.97 -5.31 5.95
C ASP A 59 25.14 -5.79 6.84
N PRO A 60 25.47 -7.10 6.85
CA PRO A 60 26.57 -7.60 7.66
C PRO A 60 27.95 -7.12 7.18
N ALA A 61 28.04 -6.47 6.02
CA ALA A 61 29.31 -5.99 5.46
C ALA A 61 29.82 -4.66 6.06
N ALA A 62 29.03 -3.97 6.89
CA ALA A 62 29.41 -2.65 7.43
C ALA A 62 30.33 -2.68 8.68
N LYS A 63 31.07 -3.77 8.92
CA LYS A 63 32.07 -3.85 10.00
C LYS A 63 33.48 -4.03 9.44
N SER A 64 34.09 -2.93 9.02
CA SER A 64 35.55 -2.70 9.14
C SER A 64 35.97 -1.41 8.42
N ALA A 65 36.02 -0.31 9.15
CA ALA A 65 36.93 0.80 8.85
C ALA A 65 37.03 1.73 10.07
N GLU A 66 38.22 1.80 10.66
CA GLU A 66 38.59 2.83 11.64
C GLU A 66 38.73 4.22 11.00
N PRO A 67 38.65 5.32 11.78
CA PRO A 67 38.40 6.65 11.25
C PRO A 67 39.69 7.39 10.83
N GLY A 68 39.81 7.69 9.53
CA GLY A 68 40.75 8.66 8.98
C GLY A 68 40.05 9.94 8.54
N ALA A 69 40.57 11.08 8.97
CA ALA A 69 39.98 12.42 8.86
C ALA A 69 39.73 12.90 7.41
N GLY A 70 38.59 13.57 7.19
CA GLY A 70 38.31 14.34 5.98
C GLY A 70 36.86 14.84 5.92
N LYS A 71 36.64 16.10 6.28
CA LYS A 71 35.31 16.75 6.32
C LYS A 71 34.78 17.04 4.91
N ALA A 72 33.59 16.52 4.59
CA ALA A 72 32.66 17.13 3.63
C ALA A 72 31.23 16.86 4.13
N GLY A 73 30.55 17.91 4.60
CA GLY A 73 29.28 17.82 5.29
C GLY A 73 28.10 17.60 4.35
N ALA A 74 27.60 16.37 4.30
CA ALA A 74 26.19 16.09 4.06
C ALA A 74 25.63 15.53 5.37
N GLN A 75 24.87 16.34 6.10
CA GLN A 75 24.21 15.89 7.33
C GLN A 75 23.21 14.79 6.99
N ALA A 76 23.56 13.55 7.36
CA ALA A 76 22.62 12.45 7.46
C ALA A 76 21.48 12.88 8.39
N ALA A 77 20.26 12.90 7.88
CA ALA A 77 19.06 13.02 8.69
C ALA A 77 19.01 11.82 9.63
N GLY A 78 19.44 12.03 10.87
CA GLY A 78 19.33 11.04 11.94
C GLY A 78 17.88 10.61 12.08
N GLY A 79 17.67 9.29 12.08
CA GLY A 79 16.38 8.71 12.43
C GLY A 79 16.03 9.10 13.86
N GLN A 80 15.20 10.13 14.03
CA GLN A 80 14.56 10.38 15.31
C GLN A 80 13.56 9.25 15.55
N GLU A 81 13.81 8.46 16.60
CA GLU A 81 12.76 7.66 17.24
C GLU A 81 11.59 8.59 17.56
N LEU A 82 10.43 8.28 16.97
CA LEU A 82 9.22 9.06 17.15
C LEU A 82 8.81 9.03 18.64
N PRO A 83 8.46 10.19 19.25
CA PRO A 83 8.05 10.24 20.64
C PRO A 83 6.88 9.29 20.92
N THR A 84 7.06 8.41 21.90
CA THR A 84 6.03 7.51 22.41
C THR A 84 4.94 8.33 23.13
N GLY A 85 3.98 8.87 22.38
CA GLY A 85 2.90 9.66 23.00
C GLY A 85 1.83 10.28 22.10
N ILE A 86 1.89 10.16 20.77
CA ILE A 86 0.95 10.87 19.88
C ILE A 86 -0.22 9.96 19.45
N ARG A 87 -1.46 10.46 19.60
CA ARG A 87 -2.67 9.81 19.09
C ARG A 87 -2.59 9.64 17.57
N GLY A 88 -2.32 8.40 17.14
CA GLY A 88 -2.18 8.01 15.74
C GLY A 88 -0.75 8.26 15.27
N ALA A 89 0.08 7.21 15.24
CA ALA A 89 1.45 7.36 14.78
C ALA A 89 1.42 7.69 13.27
N TRP A 90 1.93 8.85 12.89
CA TRP A 90 2.23 9.15 11.50
C TRP A 90 3.54 8.46 11.12
N ARG A 91 3.57 7.82 9.96
CA ARG A 91 4.80 7.33 9.33
C ARG A 91 5.13 8.29 8.20
N TYR A 92 6.29 8.92 8.27
CA TYR A 92 6.81 9.74 7.19
C TYR A 92 7.60 8.87 6.22
N TYR A 93 7.84 9.41 5.03
CA TYR A 93 8.76 8.82 4.07
C TYR A 93 10.09 8.49 4.73
N ALA A 94 10.48 7.22 4.64
CA ALA A 94 11.69 6.69 5.28
C ALA A 94 12.80 6.38 4.27
N GLY A 95 12.69 6.90 3.05
CA GLY A 95 13.53 6.51 1.94
C GLY A 95 13.11 5.18 1.30
N LEU A 96 13.63 4.92 0.12
CA LEU A 96 13.35 3.68 -0.60
C LEU A 96 14.12 2.49 0.01
N GLY A 97 15.09 2.75 0.89
CA GLY A 97 15.94 1.74 1.55
C GLY A 97 17.20 1.46 0.75
N SER A 98 17.84 0.32 0.97
CA SER A 98 18.85 -0.17 0.02
C SER A 98 18.14 -0.48 -1.31
N TRP A 99 18.76 -0.07 -2.41
CA TRP A 99 18.29 -0.37 -3.77
C TRP A 99 18.44 -1.82 -4.18
N GLN A 100 18.73 -2.69 -3.21
CA GLN A 100 18.78 -4.12 -3.43
C GLN A 100 17.39 -4.60 -3.86
N ALA A 101 17.38 -5.40 -4.91
CA ALA A 101 16.16 -6.00 -5.45
C ALA A 101 15.34 -6.73 -4.38
N SER A 102 16.00 -7.35 -3.40
CA SER A 102 15.37 -8.03 -2.27
C SER A 102 14.51 -7.09 -1.41
N VAL A 103 15.00 -5.88 -1.10
CA VAL A 103 14.29 -4.92 -0.25
C VAL A 103 13.12 -4.29 -0.98
N THR A 104 13.33 -3.87 -2.23
CA THR A 104 12.26 -3.27 -3.05
C THR A 104 11.17 -4.29 -3.36
N THR A 105 11.53 -5.54 -3.67
CA THR A 105 10.58 -6.64 -3.83
C THR A 105 9.77 -6.87 -2.56
N ALA A 106 10.43 -7.01 -1.40
CA ALA A 106 9.73 -7.25 -0.14
C ALA A 106 8.71 -6.15 0.20
N LYS A 107 9.04 -4.89 -0.11
CA LYS A 107 8.09 -3.76 0.00
C LYS A 107 6.93 -3.89 -1.00
N THR A 108 7.19 -4.28 -2.25
CA THR A 108 6.12 -4.53 -3.23
C THR A 108 5.19 -5.66 -2.79
N GLU A 109 5.72 -6.73 -2.20
CA GLU A 109 4.92 -7.82 -1.63
C GLU A 109 4.07 -7.34 -0.45
N TRP A 110 4.64 -6.52 0.43
CA TRP A 110 3.89 -5.86 1.50
C TRP A 110 2.71 -5.06 0.96
N ARG A 111 2.94 -4.26 -0.09
CA ARG A 111 1.88 -3.47 -0.73
C ARG A 111 0.80 -4.36 -1.35
N ALA A 112 1.15 -5.51 -1.92
CA ALA A 112 0.18 -6.48 -2.42
C ALA A 112 -0.67 -7.09 -1.28
N GLN A 113 -0.09 -7.30 -0.09
CA GLN A 113 -0.84 -7.72 1.10
C GLN A 113 -1.79 -6.62 1.61
N GLU A 114 -1.39 -5.35 1.51
CA GLU A 114 -2.27 -4.22 1.82
C GLU A 114 -3.45 -4.14 0.82
N VAL A 115 -3.23 -4.49 -0.45
CA VAL A 115 -4.31 -4.63 -1.46
C VAL A 115 -5.27 -5.77 -1.10
N ASP A 116 -4.77 -6.97 -0.78
CA ASP A 116 -5.61 -8.09 -0.30
C ASP A 116 -6.43 -7.67 0.94
N THR A 117 -5.80 -6.99 1.89
CA THR A 117 -6.49 -6.46 3.08
C THR A 117 -7.60 -5.46 2.72
N ALA A 118 -7.39 -4.61 1.71
CA ALA A 118 -8.40 -3.69 1.22
C ALA A 118 -9.59 -4.42 0.55
N ILE A 119 -9.32 -5.47 -0.22
CA ILE A 119 -10.35 -6.33 -0.81
C ILE A 119 -11.21 -6.97 0.29
N ARG A 120 -10.56 -7.56 1.30
CA ARG A 120 -11.28 -8.15 2.45
C ARG A 120 -12.15 -7.11 3.16
N LEU A 121 -11.64 -5.91 3.38
CA LEU A 121 -12.42 -4.81 3.95
C LEU A 121 -13.67 -4.50 3.10
N LEU A 122 -13.53 -4.42 1.78
CA LEU A 122 -14.65 -4.19 0.86
C LEU A 122 -15.66 -5.34 0.89
N GLN A 123 -15.19 -6.59 0.97
CA GLN A 123 -16.05 -7.77 1.17
C GLN A 123 -16.86 -7.68 2.47
N ASP A 124 -16.22 -7.33 3.59
CA ASP A 124 -16.90 -7.17 4.88
C ASP A 124 -17.94 -6.06 4.81
N LEU A 125 -17.57 -4.90 4.26
CA LEU A 125 -18.48 -3.76 4.12
C LEU A 125 -19.68 -4.11 3.22
N ASN A 126 -19.44 -4.85 2.13
CA ASN A 126 -20.51 -5.34 1.26
C ASN A 126 -21.42 -6.35 1.95
N ALA A 127 -20.88 -7.15 2.88
CA ALA A 127 -21.67 -8.03 3.75
C ALA A 127 -22.42 -7.28 4.87
N GLY A 128 -22.18 -5.98 5.04
CA GLY A 128 -22.73 -5.17 6.13
C GLY A 128 -21.99 -5.34 7.46
N VAL A 129 -20.76 -5.84 7.43
CA VAL A 129 -19.91 -6.11 8.60
C VAL A 129 -18.96 -4.93 8.84
N ALA A 130 -19.13 -4.27 9.99
CA ALA A 130 -18.21 -3.22 10.41
C ALA A 130 -16.93 -3.81 11.02
N ARG A 131 -15.78 -3.60 10.37
CA ARG A 131 -14.49 -4.09 10.86
C ARG A 131 -14.03 -3.37 12.13
N PRO A 132 -13.68 -4.11 13.22
CA PRO A 132 -13.07 -3.52 14.40
C PRO A 132 -11.79 -2.77 14.05
N GLY A 133 -11.61 -1.58 14.63
CA GLY A 133 -10.42 -0.76 14.40
C GLY A 133 -10.48 0.16 13.18
N LEU A 134 -11.46 0.00 12.27
CA LEU A 134 -11.71 0.98 11.21
C LEU A 134 -12.07 2.34 11.84
N ARG A 135 -11.50 3.42 11.29
CA ARG A 135 -11.70 4.80 11.75
C ARG A 135 -11.96 5.68 10.55
N LEU A 136 -13.16 6.23 10.47
CA LEU A 136 -13.51 7.22 9.44
C LEU A 136 -13.13 8.61 9.93
N SER A 137 -12.36 9.34 9.12
CA SER A 137 -12.16 10.78 9.31
C SER A 137 -13.39 11.54 8.81
N GLY A 138 -13.68 12.69 9.43
CA GLY A 138 -14.77 13.57 8.98
C GLY A 138 -16.19 13.14 9.37
N ILE A 139 -16.42 11.86 9.65
CA ILE A 139 -17.75 11.34 10.04
C ILE A 139 -17.80 11.16 11.57
N ARG A 140 -18.30 12.19 12.26
CA ARG A 140 -18.60 12.16 13.71
C ARG A 140 -20.10 11.98 13.94
N THR A 141 -20.66 10.85 13.52
CA THR A 141 -22.11 10.56 13.66
C THR A 141 -22.38 9.50 14.73
N ARG A 142 -23.64 9.41 15.17
CA ARG A 142 -24.23 8.23 15.83
C ARG A 142 -25.21 7.59 14.83
N PRO A 143 -25.14 6.27 14.53
CA PRO A 143 -24.18 5.28 15.04
C PRO A 143 -22.73 5.54 14.59
N PRO A 144 -21.73 4.88 15.21
CA PRO A 144 -20.33 5.16 14.91
C PRO A 144 -20.03 4.96 13.42
N GLY A 145 -19.15 5.79 12.87
CA GLY A 145 -18.87 5.85 11.43
C GLY A 145 -18.72 4.48 10.72
N PRO A 146 -17.95 3.51 11.25
CA PRO A 146 -17.80 2.20 10.63
C PRO A 146 -19.11 1.42 10.46
N GLN A 147 -20.03 1.47 11.44
CA GLN A 147 -21.33 0.82 11.34
C GLN A 147 -22.22 1.50 10.30
N LEU A 148 -22.18 2.83 10.24
CA LEU A 148 -22.92 3.58 9.22
C LEU A 148 -22.44 3.22 7.81
N LEU A 149 -21.11 3.17 7.61
CA LEU A 149 -20.53 2.82 6.32
C LEU A 149 -20.85 1.38 5.91
N ALA A 150 -20.75 0.43 6.85
CA ALA A 150 -21.09 -0.97 6.58
C ALA A 150 -22.58 -1.11 6.20
N SER A 151 -23.49 -0.45 6.92
CA SER A 151 -24.92 -0.44 6.57
C SER A 151 -25.18 0.20 5.20
N PHE A 152 -24.47 1.28 4.86
CA PHE A 152 -24.62 1.96 3.59
C PHE A 152 -24.15 1.11 2.41
N LEU A 153 -23.00 0.43 2.55
CA LEU A 153 -22.41 -0.38 1.47
C LEU A 153 -22.96 -1.80 1.38
N LYS A 154 -23.82 -2.22 2.33
CA LYS A 154 -24.37 -3.58 2.35
C LYS A 154 -25.10 -3.90 1.05
N GLY A 155 -24.59 -4.90 0.32
CA GLY A 155 -25.13 -5.36 -0.95
C GLY A 155 -24.97 -4.37 -2.11
N GLN A 156 -24.21 -3.29 -1.93
CA GLN A 156 -24.05 -2.24 -2.95
C GLN A 156 -22.84 -2.45 -3.85
N LEU A 157 -21.87 -3.29 -3.49
CA LEU A 157 -20.62 -3.45 -4.25
C LEU A 157 -20.68 -4.64 -5.20
N ASP A 158 -20.32 -4.43 -6.47
CA ASP A 158 -20.08 -5.49 -7.44
C ASP A 158 -18.62 -5.92 -7.40
N LEU A 159 -18.33 -6.84 -6.48
CA LEU A 159 -16.98 -7.39 -6.30
C LEU A 159 -16.55 -8.35 -7.42
N SER A 160 -17.45 -8.70 -8.35
CA SER A 160 -17.07 -9.45 -9.56
C SER A 160 -16.41 -8.55 -10.61
N GLN A 161 -16.58 -7.22 -10.47
CA GLN A 161 -15.97 -6.19 -11.30
C GLN A 161 -14.94 -5.40 -10.48
N LEU A 162 -13.99 -6.12 -9.88
CA LEU A 162 -12.90 -5.53 -9.11
C LEU A 162 -11.72 -5.17 -10.03
N LEU A 163 -11.48 -3.87 -10.19
CA LEU A 163 -10.35 -3.32 -10.94
C LEU A 163 -9.25 -2.84 -9.99
N LEU A 164 -8.00 -3.21 -10.26
CA LEU A 164 -6.84 -2.60 -9.63
C LEU A 164 -6.23 -1.55 -10.57
N VAL A 165 -5.87 -0.38 -10.04
CA VAL A 165 -5.16 0.65 -10.79
C VAL A 165 -3.96 1.12 -9.97
N GLY A 166 -2.82 1.34 -10.61
CA GLY A 166 -1.70 1.93 -9.90
C GLY A 166 -0.67 2.58 -10.81
N HIS A 167 0.04 3.57 -10.26
CA HIS A 167 1.06 4.33 -10.98
C HIS A 167 2.47 4.09 -10.44
N SER A 168 3.48 4.06 -11.32
CA SER A 168 4.89 3.86 -10.97
C SER A 168 5.08 2.59 -10.14
N TRP A 169 5.58 2.68 -8.91
CA TRP A 169 5.66 1.54 -8.00
C TRP A 169 4.27 0.91 -7.77
N GLY A 170 3.21 1.72 -7.69
CA GLY A 170 1.84 1.23 -7.62
C GLY A 170 1.41 0.41 -8.83
N GLY A 171 1.94 0.69 -10.02
CA GLY A 171 1.73 -0.13 -11.21
C GLY A 171 2.31 -1.53 -11.04
N ALA A 172 3.52 -1.62 -10.49
CA ALA A 172 4.15 -2.90 -10.15
C ALA A 172 3.38 -3.64 -9.03
N THR A 173 2.87 -2.90 -8.03
CA THR A 173 2.03 -3.46 -6.96
C THR A 173 0.74 -4.09 -7.50
N VAL A 174 0.00 -3.40 -8.36
CA VAL A 174 -1.28 -3.94 -8.87
C VAL A 174 -1.08 -5.11 -9.83
N ALA A 175 0.00 -5.10 -10.62
CA ALA A 175 0.37 -6.25 -11.44
C ALA A 175 0.70 -7.48 -10.59
N LEU A 176 1.51 -7.30 -9.53
CA LEU A 176 1.83 -8.38 -8.60
C LEU A 176 0.58 -8.90 -7.89
N ALA A 177 -0.26 -8.01 -7.37
CA ALA A 177 -1.49 -8.38 -6.69
C ALA A 177 -2.44 -9.15 -7.61
N ALA A 178 -2.68 -8.65 -8.83
CA ALA A 178 -3.54 -9.32 -9.82
C ALA A 178 -3.02 -10.71 -10.22
N SER A 179 -1.70 -10.93 -10.23
CA SER A 179 -1.13 -12.26 -10.49
C SER A 179 -1.39 -13.29 -9.38
N ARG A 180 -1.76 -12.84 -8.17
CA ARG A 180 -1.92 -13.67 -6.97
C ARG A 180 -3.36 -13.75 -6.46
N LEU A 181 -4.20 -12.77 -6.80
CA LEU A 181 -5.55 -12.61 -6.27
C LEU A 181 -6.59 -12.90 -7.36
N PRO A 182 -7.18 -14.10 -7.40
CA PRO A 182 -8.08 -14.53 -8.48
C PRO A 182 -9.40 -13.72 -8.55
N GLU A 183 -9.77 -12.99 -7.50
CA GLU A 183 -10.93 -12.11 -7.48
C GLU A 183 -10.74 -10.80 -8.28
N VAL A 184 -9.51 -10.48 -8.67
CA VAL A 184 -9.21 -9.29 -9.46
C VAL A 184 -9.60 -9.54 -10.92
N ALA A 185 -10.57 -8.77 -11.42
CA ALA A 185 -11.06 -8.90 -12.79
C ALA A 185 -10.06 -8.34 -13.82
N ALA A 186 -9.39 -7.24 -13.47
CA ALA A 186 -8.37 -6.61 -14.31
C ALA A 186 -7.43 -5.74 -13.48
N ALA A 187 -6.27 -5.41 -14.06
CA ALA A 187 -5.34 -4.43 -13.51
C ALA A 187 -4.84 -3.46 -14.59
N VAL A 188 -4.71 -2.18 -14.22
CA VAL A 188 -4.15 -1.13 -15.08
C VAL A 188 -2.90 -0.56 -14.40
N ALA A 189 -1.76 -0.71 -15.07
CA ALA A 189 -0.49 -0.19 -14.62
C ALA A 189 -0.13 1.08 -15.41
N LEU A 190 -0.12 2.23 -14.73
CA LEU A 190 0.19 3.54 -15.29
C LEU A 190 1.68 3.84 -15.10
N ASP A 191 2.44 3.90 -16.20
CA ASP A 191 3.89 4.12 -16.18
C ASP A 191 4.63 3.29 -15.10
N PRO A 192 4.48 1.95 -15.12
CA PRO A 192 4.93 1.08 -14.03
C PRO A 192 6.46 1.08 -13.89
N TRP A 193 6.90 1.14 -12.64
CA TRP A 193 8.31 0.98 -12.32
C TRP A 193 8.61 -0.48 -11.96
N TRP A 194 8.98 -1.29 -12.95
CA TRP A 194 9.11 -2.74 -12.77
C TRP A 194 10.25 -3.19 -11.85
N TRP A 195 11.32 -2.39 -11.73
CA TRP A 195 12.50 -2.75 -10.95
C TRP A 195 12.19 -3.09 -9.49
N VAL A 196 11.16 -2.46 -8.93
CA VAL A 196 10.76 -2.67 -7.53
C VAL A 196 10.04 -4.00 -7.28
N ALA A 197 9.64 -4.71 -8.33
CA ALA A 197 9.04 -6.04 -8.25
C ALA A 197 9.97 -7.12 -8.83
N TRP A 198 11.20 -6.76 -9.17
CA TRP A 198 12.13 -7.67 -9.81
C TRP A 198 12.79 -8.60 -8.78
N VAL A 199 12.55 -9.90 -8.95
CA VAL A 199 13.29 -10.95 -8.26
C VAL A 199 14.35 -11.48 -9.21
N PRO A 200 15.66 -11.38 -8.90
CA PRO A 200 16.66 -12.08 -9.66
C PRO A 200 16.32 -13.57 -9.67
N SER A 201 16.14 -14.13 -10.85
CA SER A 201 15.97 -15.56 -11.03
C SER A 201 17.26 -16.26 -10.59
N GLY A 202 17.31 -16.71 -9.34
CA GLY A 202 18.33 -17.64 -8.90
C GLY A 202 18.06 -19.02 -9.51
N ARG A 203 18.61 -19.28 -10.70
CA ARG A 203 18.91 -20.63 -11.24
C ARG A 203 19.79 -20.51 -12.50
N GLY A 204 21.06 -20.90 -12.37
CA GLY A 204 21.77 -21.63 -13.42
C GLY A 204 22.89 -20.93 -14.19
N GLU A 205 23.91 -20.37 -13.53
CA GLU A 205 25.26 -20.52 -14.09
C GLU A 205 25.78 -21.90 -13.70
N GLY A 206 25.26 -22.90 -14.42
CA GLY A 206 25.97 -24.17 -14.57
C GLY A 206 27.16 -23.90 -15.49
N GLY A 207 28.35 -24.29 -15.04
CA GLY A 207 29.52 -24.32 -15.88
C GLY A 207 29.30 -25.14 -17.14
N ALA A 208 29.57 -24.52 -18.28
CA ALA A 208 29.99 -25.05 -19.58
C ALA A 208 29.95 -23.82 -20.51
N THR A 209 31.04 -23.32 -21.08
CA THR A 209 32.16 -23.99 -21.76
C THR A 209 33.47 -23.27 -21.52
#